data_AF-A0A9D3ULU7-F1
#
_entry.id   AF-A0A9D3ULU7-F1
#
_cell.length_a   1.000
_cell.length_b   1.000
_cell.length_c   1.000
_cell.angle_alpha   90.00
_cell.angle_beta   90.00
_cell.angle_gamma   90.00
#
_symmetry.space_group_name_H-M   'P 1'
#
loop_
_entity.id
_entity.type
_entity.pdbx_description
1 polymer ?
#
loop_
_entity_poly.entity_id
_entity_poly.type
_entity_poly.pdbx_seq_one_letter_code
_entity_poly.pdbx_strand_id
1 'polypeptide(L)'
;MLRYQWEDTVSFWNSKKGEDRERVGTSSRQKQKFMHMAGLRSFACEVSFGQKVGRLQHFDITHRKKDGSPMTSEAREIMEKLKEKKAEYEAIASTDSSVNYEDIDNRIINEVLGPERYGQVRFQGSSVTPTQYFGSSSQQYMPSGSSAQAEVQRKYEELQQQLIADAAVREAAAAAREAEAAAMVAEQSRMYDELQLQLQHMMKMFQQSQKPSS
;
A
#
# COMPACT_ATOMS: atom_id res chain seq x y z
N MET A 1 -39.95 -28.40 17.27
CA MET A 1 -40.50 -27.12 17.77
C MET A 1 -40.25 -26.06 16.70
N LEU A 2 -41.25 -25.68 15.90
CA LEU A 2 -41.12 -24.67 14.82
C LEU A 2 -42.43 -23.85 14.67
N ARG A 3 -43.25 -23.73 15.73
CA ARG A 3 -44.62 -23.20 15.60
C ARG A 3 -44.75 -21.67 15.70
N TYR A 4 -43.68 -20.91 15.90
CA TYR A 4 -43.75 -19.47 16.24
C TYR A 4 -42.94 -18.53 15.34
N GLN A 5 -42.27 -19.01 14.28
CA GLN A 5 -41.40 -18.15 13.45
C GLN A 5 -42.16 -17.04 12.68
N TRP A 6 -43.42 -17.28 12.30
CA TRP A 6 -44.22 -16.29 11.58
C TRP A 6 -44.75 -15.19 12.51
N GLU A 7 -45.10 -15.52 13.75
CA GLU A 7 -45.55 -14.57 14.77
C GLU A 7 -44.43 -13.58 15.12
N ASP A 8 -43.20 -14.08 15.28
CA ASP A 8 -42.02 -13.23 15.50
C ASP A 8 -41.72 -12.30 14.32
N THR A 9 -41.90 -12.80 13.09
CA THR A 9 -41.69 -12.00 11.88
C THR A 9 -42.75 -10.89 11.77
N VAL A 10 -44.02 -11.23 12.00
CA VAL A 10 -45.14 -10.27 12.01
C VAL A 10 -44.97 -9.24 13.13
N SER A 11 -44.59 -9.68 14.33
CA SER A 11 -44.30 -8.79 15.47
C SER A 11 -43.13 -7.84 15.17
N PHE A 12 -42.06 -8.35 14.55
CA PHE A 12 -40.91 -7.54 14.14
C PHE A 12 -41.29 -6.44 13.14
N TRP A 13 -42.06 -6.75 12.10
CA TRP A 13 -42.44 -5.75 11.09
C TRP A 13 -43.44 -4.72 11.63
N ASN A 14 -44.29 -5.10 12.59
CA ASN A 14 -45.18 -4.19 13.30
C ASN A 14 -44.48 -3.39 14.42
N SER A 15 -43.22 -3.69 14.73
CA SER A 15 -42.45 -2.97 15.74
C SER A 15 -41.89 -1.65 15.20
N LYS A 16 -41.56 -0.72 16.11
CA LYS A 16 -40.89 0.54 15.74
C LYS A 16 -39.58 0.32 14.97
N LYS A 17 -38.85 -0.76 15.30
CA LYS A 17 -37.61 -1.14 14.62
C LYS A 17 -37.86 -1.58 13.16
N GLY A 18 -38.99 -2.22 12.88
CA GLY A 18 -39.41 -2.57 11.52
C GLY A 18 -39.74 -1.31 10.71
N GLU A 19 -40.56 -0.43 11.28
CA GLU A 19 -40.96 0.85 10.67
C GLU A 19 -39.75 1.76 10.36
N ASP A 20 -38.79 1.85 11.29
CA ASP A 20 -37.56 2.61 11.09
C ASP A 20 -36.71 2.05 9.94
N ARG A 21 -36.61 0.72 9.82
CA ARG A 21 -35.91 0.07 8.71
C ARG A 21 -36.61 0.31 7.38
N GLU A 22 -37.93 0.27 7.35
CA GLU A 22 -38.70 0.58 6.14
C GLU A 22 -38.45 2.03 5.70
N ARG A 23 -38.54 2.99 6.62
CA ARG A 23 -38.27 4.41 6.33
C ARG A 23 -36.85 4.61 5.77
N VAL A 24 -35.84 4.01 6.38
CA VAL A 24 -34.45 4.05 5.89
C VAL A 24 -34.34 3.40 4.51
N GLY A 25 -34.99 2.26 4.30
CA GLY A 25 -35.02 1.57 3.01
C GLY A 25 -35.66 2.42 1.91
N THR A 26 -36.77 3.08 2.19
CA THR A 26 -37.47 3.97 1.24
C THR A 26 -36.65 5.21 0.92
N SER A 27 -36.09 5.88 1.92
CA SER A 27 -35.19 7.03 1.70
C SER A 27 -33.94 6.63 0.91
N SER A 28 -33.38 5.45 1.17
CA SER A 28 -32.21 4.95 0.42
C SER A 28 -32.56 4.62 -1.03
N ARG A 29 -33.71 3.98 -1.28
CA ARG A 29 -34.22 3.71 -2.63
C ARG A 29 -34.47 5.01 -3.42
N GLN A 30 -35.00 6.05 -2.78
CA GLN A 30 -35.18 7.36 -3.43
C GLN A 30 -33.85 8.01 -3.84
N LYS A 31 -32.76 7.74 -3.11
CA LYS A 31 -31.41 8.20 -3.46
C LYS A 31 -30.74 7.37 -4.56
N GLN A 32 -31.30 6.20 -4.90
CA GLN A 32 -30.80 5.38 -6.00
C GLN A 32 -31.27 5.95 -7.34
N LYS A 33 -30.54 6.96 -7.82
CA LYS A 33 -30.80 7.64 -9.12
C LYS A 33 -30.28 6.85 -10.33
N PHE A 34 -29.48 5.82 -10.07
CA PHE A 34 -28.76 5.04 -11.06
C PHE A 34 -29.21 3.57 -10.99
N MET A 35 -30.18 3.19 -11.83
CA MET A 35 -30.72 1.83 -11.93
C MET A 35 -30.37 1.22 -13.28
N HIS A 36 -29.90 -0.04 -13.29
CA HIS A 36 -29.67 -0.81 -14.51
C HIS A 36 -31.01 -1.41 -15.00
N MET A 37 -31.21 -1.48 -16.32
CA MET A 37 -32.49 -1.94 -16.91
C MET A 37 -32.58 -3.45 -17.12
N ALA A 38 -31.53 -4.20 -16.80
CA ALA A 38 -31.50 -5.63 -17.08
C ALA A 38 -32.54 -6.43 -16.25
N GLY A 39 -33.11 -5.85 -15.19
CA GLY A 39 -34.16 -6.49 -14.40
C GLY A 39 -33.64 -7.79 -13.75
N LEU A 40 -34.31 -8.93 -14.01
CA LEU A 40 -33.81 -10.26 -13.59
C LEU A 40 -32.67 -10.79 -14.46
N ARG A 41 -32.27 -10.08 -15.51
CA ARG A 41 -31.13 -10.46 -16.36
C ARG A 41 -29.86 -10.00 -15.67
N SER A 42 -29.18 -10.93 -15.01
CA SER A 42 -27.82 -10.70 -14.52
C SER A 42 -26.84 -10.64 -15.70
N PHE A 43 -25.58 -10.25 -15.45
CA PHE A 43 -24.48 -10.39 -16.43
C PHE A 43 -24.46 -11.79 -17.07
N ALA A 44 -24.81 -12.84 -16.31
CA ALA A 44 -24.91 -14.21 -16.82
C ALA A 44 -25.98 -14.39 -17.92
N CYS A 45 -27.07 -13.60 -17.91
CA CYS A 45 -28.08 -13.59 -18.97
C CYS A 45 -27.68 -12.77 -20.21
N GLU A 46 -26.74 -11.82 -20.10
CA GLU A 46 -26.17 -11.16 -21.29
C GLU A 46 -25.05 -12.00 -21.89
N VAL A 47 -24.23 -12.66 -21.07
CA VAL A 47 -23.20 -13.62 -21.50
C VAL A 47 -23.80 -14.82 -22.24
N SER A 48 -25.06 -15.19 -21.98
CA SER A 48 -25.75 -16.23 -22.77
C SER A 48 -25.99 -15.87 -24.25
N PHE A 49 -25.65 -14.66 -24.70
CA PHE A 49 -25.55 -14.29 -26.13
C PHE A 49 -24.16 -14.57 -26.74
N GLY A 50 -23.23 -15.20 -26.02
CA GLY A 50 -21.97 -15.69 -26.57
C GLY A 50 -20.94 -14.62 -26.95
N GLN A 51 -21.26 -13.33 -26.79
CA GLN A 51 -20.38 -12.22 -27.12
C GLN A 51 -19.66 -11.72 -25.86
N LYS A 52 -18.32 -11.72 -25.86
CA LYS A 52 -17.51 -11.12 -24.79
C LYS A 52 -17.65 -9.60 -24.87
N VAL A 53 -18.66 -9.07 -24.19
CA VAL A 53 -18.89 -7.62 -24.07
C VAL A 53 -17.97 -7.08 -22.98
N GLY A 54 -17.16 -6.07 -23.31
CA GLY A 54 -16.29 -5.39 -22.33
C GLY A 54 -17.10 -4.68 -21.25
N ARG A 55 -16.49 -4.36 -20.09
CA ARG A 55 -17.22 -3.77 -18.95
C ARG A 55 -17.86 -2.42 -19.30
N LEU A 56 -17.16 -1.57 -20.05
CA LEU A 56 -17.71 -0.30 -20.55
C LEU A 56 -18.86 -0.51 -21.53
N GLN A 57 -18.77 -1.52 -22.38
CA GLN A 57 -19.84 -1.84 -23.34
C GLN A 57 -21.07 -2.41 -22.62
N HIS A 58 -20.87 -3.23 -21.60
CA HIS A 58 -21.95 -3.76 -20.76
C HIS A 58 -22.66 -2.62 -20.01
N PHE A 59 -21.92 -1.61 -19.55
CA PHE A 59 -22.51 -0.39 -19.00
C PHE A 59 -23.41 0.31 -20.03
N ASP A 60 -22.92 0.51 -21.26
CA ASP A 60 -23.68 1.17 -22.33
C ASP A 60 -24.98 0.41 -22.67
N ILE A 61 -24.96 -0.92 -22.69
CA ILE A 61 -26.14 -1.75 -22.98
C ILE A 61 -27.16 -1.65 -21.82
N THR A 62 -26.69 -1.78 -20.59
CA THR A 62 -27.57 -1.83 -19.40
C THR A 62 -28.22 -0.50 -19.02
N HIS A 63 -27.71 0.62 -19.55
CA HIS A 63 -28.19 1.98 -19.26
C HIS A 63 -28.79 2.71 -20.47
N ARG A 64 -29.00 1.99 -21.59
CA ARG A 64 -29.75 2.48 -22.75
C ARG A 64 -31.15 1.87 -22.80
N LYS A 65 -32.10 2.64 -23.32
CA LYS A 65 -33.44 2.16 -23.70
C LYS A 65 -33.37 1.35 -25.00
N LYS A 66 -34.47 0.67 -25.35
CA LYS A 66 -34.59 -0.09 -26.61
C LYS A 66 -34.41 0.78 -27.87
N ASP A 67 -34.66 2.08 -27.77
CA ASP A 67 -34.45 3.07 -28.84
C ASP A 67 -32.98 3.55 -28.93
N GLY A 68 -32.10 3.08 -28.05
CA GLY A 68 -30.70 3.47 -27.98
C GLY A 68 -30.41 4.76 -27.21
N SER A 69 -31.43 5.49 -26.74
CA SER A 69 -31.27 6.70 -25.95
C SER A 69 -30.83 6.39 -24.50
N PRO A 70 -30.06 7.28 -23.84
CA PRO A 70 -29.69 7.10 -22.43
C PRO A 70 -30.93 7.17 -21.55
N MET A 71 -30.97 6.33 -20.51
CA MET A 71 -32.16 6.19 -19.66
C MET A 71 -32.47 7.46 -18.85
N THR A 72 -31.45 8.11 -18.32
CA THR A 72 -31.54 9.33 -17.51
C THR A 72 -30.48 10.34 -17.95
N SER A 73 -30.64 11.60 -17.56
CA SER A 73 -29.63 12.66 -17.73
C SER A 73 -28.30 12.29 -17.10
N GLU A 74 -28.33 11.70 -15.90
CA GLU A 74 -27.15 11.29 -15.16
C GLU A 74 -26.44 10.12 -15.84
N ALA A 75 -27.19 9.16 -16.38
CA ALA A 75 -26.61 8.08 -17.19
C ALA A 75 -25.94 8.65 -18.45
N ARG A 76 -26.57 9.64 -19.12
CA ARG A 76 -25.96 10.33 -20.27
C ARG A 76 -24.63 10.95 -19.91
N GLU A 77 -24.57 11.72 -18.82
CA GLU A 77 -23.34 12.38 -18.37
C GLU A 77 -22.23 11.36 -18.06
N ILE A 78 -22.56 10.25 -17.38
CA ILE A 78 -21.59 9.20 -17.08
C ILE A 78 -21.09 8.53 -18.37
N MET A 79 -21.99 8.20 -19.30
CA MET A 79 -21.62 7.59 -20.59
C MET A 79 -20.69 8.51 -21.39
N GLU A 80 -20.95 9.82 -21.39
CA GLU A 80 -20.08 10.80 -22.03
C GLU A 80 -18.69 10.83 -21.39
N LYS A 81 -18.60 10.88 -20.05
CA LYS A 81 -17.33 10.82 -19.31
C LYS A 81 -16.55 9.54 -19.58
N LEU A 82 -17.23 8.38 -19.61
CA LEU A 82 -16.59 7.10 -19.91
C LEU A 82 -16.02 7.07 -21.33
N LYS A 83 -16.73 7.65 -22.31
CA LYS A 83 -16.26 7.74 -23.70
C LYS A 83 -15.09 8.70 -23.87
N GLU A 84 -15.16 9.87 -23.23
CA GLU A 84 -14.08 10.86 -23.23
C GLU A 84 -12.79 10.25 -22.64
N LYS A 85 -12.90 9.61 -21.47
CA LYS A 85 -11.78 8.92 -20.83
C LYS A 85 -11.21 7.79 -21.67
N LYS A 86 -12.08 7.02 -22.34
CA LYS A 86 -11.64 5.96 -23.26
C LYS A 86 -10.82 6.53 -24.42
N ALA A 87 -11.26 7.63 -25.03
CA ALA A 87 -10.51 8.29 -26.10
C ALA A 87 -9.17 8.87 -25.60
N GLU A 88 -9.14 9.45 -24.39
CA GLU A 88 -7.91 9.92 -23.74
C GLU A 88 -6.89 8.78 -23.57
N TYR A 89 -7.32 7.66 -22.99
CA TYR A 89 -6.45 6.50 -22.78
C TYR A 89 -6.02 5.81 -24.08
N GLU A 90 -6.88 5.76 -25.11
CA GLU A 90 -6.49 5.25 -26.43
C GLU A 90 -5.41 6.12 -27.08
N ALA A 91 -5.48 7.45 -26.93
CA ALA A 91 -4.44 8.37 -27.40
C ALA A 91 -3.11 8.18 -26.63
N ILE A 92 -3.17 7.94 -25.32
CA ILE A 92 -2.00 7.63 -24.50
C ILE A 92 -1.39 6.30 -24.90
N ALA A 93 -2.18 5.25 -25.08
CA ALA A 93 -1.70 3.93 -25.50
C ALA A 93 -1.05 3.96 -26.90
N SER A 94 -1.50 4.87 -27.78
CA SER A 94 -0.85 5.15 -29.06
C SER A 94 0.56 5.75 -28.91
N THR A 95 0.82 6.44 -27.80
CA THR A 95 2.09 7.13 -27.50
C THR A 95 3.03 6.28 -26.64
N ASP A 96 2.48 5.52 -25.69
CA ASP A 96 3.22 4.67 -24.75
C ASP A 96 2.69 3.23 -24.83
N SER A 97 3.44 2.36 -25.50
CA SER A 97 3.06 0.97 -25.75
C SER A 97 3.10 0.06 -24.51
N SER A 98 3.48 0.60 -23.35
CA SER A 98 3.53 -0.14 -22.08
C SER A 98 2.17 -0.23 -21.37
N VAL A 99 1.16 0.51 -21.83
CA VAL A 99 -0.16 0.53 -21.20
C VAL A 99 -0.95 -0.74 -21.56
N ASN A 100 -1.23 -1.58 -20.57
CA ASN A 100 -2.04 -2.79 -20.76
C ASN A 100 -3.51 -2.45 -21.06
N TYR A 101 -3.99 -2.84 -22.24
CA TYR A 101 -5.38 -2.66 -22.69
C TYR A 101 -6.43 -3.32 -21.77
N GLU A 102 -6.12 -4.45 -21.12
CA GLU A 102 -7.05 -5.14 -20.21
C GLU A 102 -7.34 -4.33 -18.93
N ASP A 103 -6.45 -3.40 -18.59
CA ASP A 103 -6.52 -2.58 -17.38
C ASP A 103 -7.15 -1.18 -17.61
N ILE A 104 -7.20 -0.73 -18.86
CA ILE A 104 -7.71 0.60 -19.23
C ILE A 104 -9.17 0.75 -18.82
N ASP A 105 -10.03 -0.22 -19.17
CA ASP A 105 -11.45 -0.19 -18.81
C ASP A 105 -11.66 -0.12 -17.29
N ASN A 106 -10.88 -0.89 -16.52
CA ASN A 106 -10.99 -0.92 -15.06
C ASN A 106 -10.55 0.40 -14.43
N ARG A 107 -9.48 1.00 -14.97
CA ARG A 107 -8.98 2.31 -14.54
C ARG A 107 -9.99 3.42 -14.83
N ILE A 108 -10.55 3.44 -16.04
CA ILE A 108 -11.59 4.39 -16.43
C ILE A 108 -12.82 4.27 -15.51
N ILE A 109 -13.27 3.05 -15.23
CA ILE A 109 -14.40 2.80 -14.32
C ILE A 109 -14.11 3.35 -12.92
N ASN A 110 -12.91 3.11 -12.39
CA ASN A 110 -12.51 3.62 -11.09
C ASN A 110 -12.43 5.15 -11.04
N GLU A 111 -11.97 5.80 -12.11
CA GLU A 111 -11.91 7.27 -12.20
C GLU A 111 -13.30 7.91 -12.29
N VAL A 112 -14.21 7.35 -13.08
CA VAL A 112 -15.54 7.93 -13.33
C VAL A 112 -16.55 7.58 -12.23
N LEU A 113 -16.52 6.35 -11.72
CA LEU A 113 -17.53 5.82 -10.78
C LEU A 113 -17.00 5.60 -9.37
N GLY A 114 -15.72 5.89 -9.16
CA GLY A 114 -14.99 5.64 -7.93
C GLY A 114 -14.52 4.18 -7.82
N PRO A 115 -13.62 3.91 -6.85
CA PRO A 115 -13.08 2.57 -6.62
C PRO A 115 -14.17 1.50 -6.44
N GLU A 116 -13.81 0.28 -6.83
CA GLU A 116 -14.59 -0.91 -6.60
C GLU A 116 -14.72 -1.20 -5.09
N ARG A 117 -15.90 -1.67 -4.62
CA ARG A 117 -16.13 -1.96 -3.19
C ARG A 117 -15.72 -3.37 -2.82
N TYR A 118 -15.34 -3.59 -1.55
CA TYR A 118 -14.88 -4.89 -1.04
C TYR A 118 -15.87 -6.01 -1.37
N GLY A 119 -15.35 -7.06 -2.02
CA GLY A 119 -16.09 -8.29 -2.32
C GLY A 119 -17.07 -8.22 -3.49
N GLN A 120 -17.12 -7.12 -4.24
CA GLN A 120 -18.02 -6.95 -5.39
C GLN A 120 -17.25 -6.46 -6.62
N VAL A 121 -17.71 -6.85 -7.81
CA VAL A 121 -17.28 -6.24 -9.08
C VAL A 121 -18.48 -5.55 -9.72
N ARG A 122 -18.40 -4.22 -9.94
CA ARG A 122 -19.43 -3.44 -10.63
C ARG A 122 -19.74 -4.09 -11.96
N PHE A 123 -21.02 -4.11 -12.27
CA PHE A 123 -21.60 -4.66 -13.50
C PHE A 123 -21.62 -6.18 -13.63
N GLN A 124 -20.98 -6.91 -12.72
CA GLN A 124 -20.91 -8.38 -12.76
C GLN A 124 -21.97 -9.05 -11.86
N GLY A 125 -22.59 -8.30 -10.96
CA GLY A 125 -23.61 -8.79 -10.03
C GLY A 125 -23.06 -9.07 -8.62
N SER A 126 -23.84 -9.76 -7.80
CA SER A 126 -23.50 -10.02 -6.39
C SER A 126 -22.63 -11.25 -6.16
N SER A 127 -22.54 -12.16 -7.14
CA SER A 127 -21.85 -13.44 -7.00
C SER A 127 -20.38 -13.41 -7.42
N VAL A 128 -19.94 -12.36 -8.12
CA VAL A 128 -18.61 -12.28 -8.70
C VAL A 128 -17.68 -11.50 -7.77
N THR A 129 -16.70 -12.21 -7.21
CA THR A 129 -15.65 -11.58 -6.40
C THR A 129 -14.52 -11.05 -7.29
N PRO A 130 -13.85 -9.95 -6.91
CA PRO A 130 -12.72 -9.40 -7.65
C PRO A 130 -11.63 -10.45 -7.95
N THR A 131 -11.31 -11.31 -6.99
CA THR A 131 -10.29 -12.37 -7.16
C THR A 131 -10.67 -13.39 -8.22
N GLN A 132 -11.95 -13.76 -8.33
CA GLN A 132 -12.42 -14.70 -9.36
C GLN A 132 -12.49 -14.07 -10.75
N TYR A 133 -12.79 -12.77 -10.83
CA TYR A 133 -12.95 -12.07 -12.11
C TYR A 133 -11.61 -11.61 -12.69
N PHE A 134 -10.77 -10.98 -11.86
CA PHE A 134 -9.50 -10.40 -12.29
C PHE A 134 -8.29 -11.35 -12.12
N GLY A 135 -8.46 -12.46 -11.41
CA GLY A 135 -7.38 -13.40 -11.10
C GLY A 135 -6.34 -12.83 -10.12
N SER A 136 -5.25 -13.59 -9.90
CA SER A 136 -4.18 -13.23 -8.96
C SER A 136 -3.25 -12.11 -9.45
N SER A 137 -3.36 -11.68 -10.70
CA SER A 137 -2.46 -10.71 -11.33
C SER A 137 -2.91 -9.25 -11.22
N SER A 138 -4.15 -8.99 -10.76
CA SER A 138 -4.67 -7.63 -10.74
C SER A 138 -4.17 -6.86 -9.51
N GLN A 139 -3.13 -6.05 -9.72
CA GLN A 139 -2.66 -5.03 -8.78
C GLN A 139 -3.73 -3.93 -8.52
N GLN A 140 -4.91 -4.01 -9.15
CA GLN A 140 -5.91 -2.94 -9.21
C GLN A 140 -6.75 -2.77 -7.95
N TYR A 141 -6.56 -3.62 -6.92
CA TYR A 141 -7.42 -3.62 -5.74
C TYR A 141 -6.86 -2.89 -4.51
N MET A 142 -5.66 -2.29 -4.59
CA MET A 142 -5.10 -1.54 -3.46
C MET A 142 -4.59 -0.16 -3.89
N PRO A 143 -5.37 0.92 -3.65
CA PRO A 143 -4.85 2.29 -3.74
C PRO A 143 -3.79 2.57 -2.66
N SER A 144 -3.79 1.78 -1.57
CA SER A 144 -2.96 2.01 -0.37
C SER A 144 -1.74 1.10 -0.25
N GLY A 145 -1.53 0.18 -1.19
CA GLY A 145 -0.36 -0.71 -1.16
C GLY A 145 0.95 0.04 -1.43
N SER A 146 0.96 0.97 -2.39
CA SER A 146 2.18 1.66 -2.81
C SER A 146 2.70 2.66 -1.77
N SER A 147 1.81 3.39 -1.09
CA SER A 147 2.18 4.35 -0.04
C SER A 147 2.80 3.66 1.17
N ALA A 148 2.17 2.57 1.65
CA ALA A 148 2.66 1.83 2.81
C ALA A 148 3.96 1.07 2.49
N GLN A 149 4.08 0.49 1.29
CA GLN A 149 5.31 -0.18 0.86
C GLN A 149 6.46 0.82 0.65
N ALA A 150 6.20 2.00 0.09
CA ALA A 150 7.21 3.05 -0.06
C ALA A 150 7.67 3.61 1.31
N GLU A 151 6.77 3.72 2.30
CA GLU A 151 7.15 4.08 3.67
C GLU A 151 7.99 3.01 4.35
N VAL A 152 7.63 1.74 4.21
CA VAL A 152 8.41 0.61 4.75
C VAL A 152 9.80 0.56 4.10
N GLN A 153 9.89 0.76 2.79
CA GLN A 153 11.16 0.78 2.07
C GLN A 153 12.06 1.94 2.54
N ARG A 154 11.51 3.15 2.67
CA ARG A 154 12.26 4.30 3.21
C ARG A 154 12.74 4.07 4.64
N LYS A 155 11.89 3.50 5.51
CA LYS A 155 12.29 3.16 6.88
C LYS A 155 13.37 2.09 6.93
N TYR A 156 13.35 1.13 6.00
CA TYR A 156 14.38 0.12 5.87
C TYR A 156 15.72 0.73 5.47
N GLU A 157 15.72 1.63 4.48
CA GLU A 157 16.91 2.37 4.03
C GLU A 157 17.46 3.29 5.15
N GLU A 158 16.58 3.98 5.88
CA GLU A 158 16.95 4.81 7.03
C GLU A 158 17.60 3.98 8.16
N LEU A 159 17.04 2.80 8.48
CA LEU A 159 17.62 1.87 9.46
C LEU A 159 18.99 1.36 9.02
N GLN A 160 19.17 1.06 7.73
CA GLN A 160 20.48 0.65 7.20
C GLN A 160 21.51 1.76 7.35
N GLN A 161 21.14 3.01 7.04
CA GLN A 161 22.05 4.15 7.21
C GLN A 161 22.41 4.41 8.67
N GLN A 162 21.44 4.29 9.59
CA GLN A 162 21.70 4.41 11.02
C GLN A 162 22.67 3.34 11.50
N LEU A 163 22.49 2.08 11.11
CA LEU A 163 23.41 1.00 11.50
C LEU A 163 24.84 1.21 10.98
N ILE A 164 24.98 1.71 9.75
CA ILE A 164 26.31 2.03 9.18
C ILE A 164 26.97 3.18 9.96
N ALA A 165 26.21 4.25 10.26
CA ALA A 165 26.72 5.38 11.03
C ALA A 165 27.13 4.96 12.46
N ASP A 166 26.31 4.16 13.13
CA ASP A 166 26.57 3.66 14.48
C ASP A 166 27.80 2.74 14.55
N ALA A 167 28.02 1.94 13.50
CA ALA A 167 29.23 1.11 13.38
C ALA A 167 30.48 1.98 13.22
N ALA A 168 30.44 2.99 12.34
CA ALA A 168 31.56 3.92 12.15
C ALA A 168 31.90 4.70 13.43
N VAL A 169 30.89 5.13 14.19
CA VAL A 169 31.09 5.81 15.48
C VAL A 169 31.73 4.87 16.51
N ARG A 170 31.30 3.59 16.56
CA ARG A 170 31.92 2.61 17.46
C ARG A 170 33.36 2.29 17.09
N GLU A 171 33.67 2.15 15.80
CA GLU A 171 35.04 1.93 15.34
C GLU A 171 35.95 3.12 15.67
N ALA A 172 35.49 4.36 15.42
CA ALA A 172 36.24 5.56 15.78
C ALA A 172 36.49 5.66 17.29
N ALA A 173 35.49 5.32 18.11
CA ALA A 173 35.64 5.30 19.57
C ALA A 173 36.61 4.20 20.06
N ALA A 174 36.61 3.03 19.41
CA ALA A 174 37.56 1.96 19.72
C ALA A 174 38.99 2.38 19.36
N ALA A 175 39.21 2.93 18.17
CA ALA A 175 40.52 3.42 17.73
C ALA A 175 41.06 4.53 18.65
N ALA A 176 40.20 5.44 19.11
CA ALA A 176 40.59 6.48 20.06
C ALA A 176 41.04 5.89 21.41
N ARG A 177 40.34 4.89 21.93
CA ARG A 177 40.73 4.19 23.17
C ARG A 177 42.03 3.42 23.03
N GLU A 178 42.26 2.78 21.88
CA GLU A 178 43.52 2.10 21.60
C GLU A 178 44.68 3.09 21.50
N ALA A 179 44.48 4.23 20.85
CA ALA A 179 45.48 5.28 20.76
C ALA A 179 45.83 5.87 22.14
N GLU A 180 44.82 6.10 23.00
CA GLU A 180 45.02 6.58 24.37
C GLU A 180 45.77 5.54 25.23
N ALA A 181 45.39 4.27 25.13
CA ALA A 181 46.10 3.18 25.81
C ALA A 181 47.56 3.07 25.33
N ALA A 182 47.80 3.16 24.02
CA ALA A 182 49.15 3.16 23.47
C ALA A 182 49.98 4.37 23.94
N ALA A 183 49.38 5.55 24.05
CA ALA A 183 50.03 6.73 24.59
C ALA A 183 50.41 6.55 26.07
N MET A 184 49.50 6.01 26.90
CA MET A 184 49.81 5.72 28.31
C MET A 184 50.96 4.71 28.46
N VAL A 185 50.98 3.66 27.64
CA VAL A 185 52.06 2.66 27.64
C VAL A 185 53.40 3.26 27.19
N ALA A 186 53.37 4.15 26.21
CA ALA A 186 54.56 4.86 25.75
C ALA A 186 55.12 5.79 26.84
N GLU A 187 54.28 6.50 27.59
CA GLU A 187 54.71 7.31 28.72
C GLU A 187 55.31 6.48 29.86
N GLN A 188 54.69 5.35 30.22
CA GLN A 188 55.26 4.45 31.23
C GLN A 188 56.65 3.95 30.84
N SER A 189 56.81 3.55 29.57
CA SER A 189 58.12 3.10 29.07
C SER A 189 59.17 4.21 29.20
N ARG A 190 58.84 5.46 28.87
CA ARG A 190 59.75 6.61 29.04
C ARG A 190 60.17 6.83 30.49
N MET A 191 59.23 6.80 31.42
CA MET A 191 59.56 6.93 32.86
C MET A 191 60.47 5.81 33.34
N TYR A 192 60.24 4.58 32.87
CA TYR A 192 61.07 3.44 33.21
C TYR A 192 62.50 3.57 32.65
N ASP A 193 62.64 4.01 31.40
CA ASP A 193 63.94 4.27 30.76
C ASP A 193 64.72 5.38 31.49
N GLU A 194 64.06 6.46 31.89
CA GLU A 194 64.66 7.53 32.69
C GLU A 194 65.15 7.02 34.06
N LEU A 195 64.35 6.21 34.74
CA LEU A 195 64.73 5.61 36.02
C LEU A 195 65.95 4.69 35.86
N GLN A 196 66.00 3.90 34.79
CA GLN A 196 67.16 3.06 34.47
C GLN A 196 68.42 3.91 34.25
N LEU A 197 68.32 5.03 33.54
CA LEU A 197 69.44 5.96 33.33
C LEU A 197 69.94 6.56 34.65
N GLN A 198 69.03 6.98 35.54
CA GLN A 198 69.40 7.49 36.86
C GLN A 198 70.14 6.44 37.70
N LEU A 199 69.66 5.20 37.71
CA LEU A 199 70.29 4.10 38.44
C LEU A 199 71.70 3.81 37.92
N GLN A 200 71.87 3.77 36.59
CA GLN A 200 73.19 3.60 35.98
C GLN A 200 74.16 4.73 36.36
N HIS A 201 73.69 5.99 36.37
CA HIS A 201 74.50 7.12 36.78
C HIS A 201 74.96 6.99 38.24
N MET A 202 74.06 6.62 39.15
CA MET A 202 74.38 6.41 40.56
C MET A 202 75.41 5.29 40.76
N MET A 203 75.26 4.16 40.06
CA MET A 203 76.23 3.06 40.10
C MET A 203 77.62 3.51 39.65
N LYS A 204 77.70 4.32 38.60
CA LYS A 204 78.97 4.86 38.08
C LYS A 204 79.64 5.80 39.09
N MET A 205 78.87 6.70 39.72
CA MET A 205 79.38 7.59 40.77
C MET A 205 79.85 6.81 42.00
N PHE A 206 79.10 5.80 42.42
CA PHE A 206 79.49 4.93 43.54
C PHE A 206 80.79 4.17 43.25
N GLN A 207 80.92 3.57 42.06
CA GLN A 207 82.17 2.91 41.64
C GLN A 207 83.36 3.89 41.60
N GLN A 208 83.15 5.16 41.22
CA GLN A 208 84.20 6.18 41.25
C GLN A 208 84.60 6.54 42.68
N SER A 209 83.66 6.62 43.62
CA SER A 209 83.94 6.92 45.04
C SER A 209 84.69 5.80 45.77
N GLN A 210 84.61 4.56 45.27
CA GLN A 210 85.33 3.41 45.82
C GLN A 210 86.76 3.25 45.25
N LYS A 211 87.17 4.07 44.28
CA LYS A 211 88.55 4.06 43.80
C LYS A 211 89.43 4.81 44.82
N PRO A 212 90.52 4.19 45.32
CA PRO A 212 91.40 4.87 46.26
C PRO A 212 92.07 6.05 45.58
N SER A 213 92.06 7.22 46.24
CA SER A 213 92.84 8.38 45.80
C SER A 213 94.32 8.03 45.92
N SER A 214 95.00 7.86 44.79
CA SER A 214 96.47 7.87 44.74
C SER A 214 97.02 9.25 45.04
#